data_AF-D6EAH7-F1
#
_entry.id   AF-D6EAH7-F1
#
_cell.length_a   1.000
_cell.length_b   1.000
_cell.length_c   1.000
_cell.angle_alpha   90.00
_cell.angle_beta   90.00
_cell.angle_gamma   90.00
#
_symmetry.space_group_name_H-M   'P 1'
#
loop_
_entity.id
_entity.type
_entity.pdbx_description
1 polymer ?
#
loop_
_entity_poly.entity_id
_entity_poly.type
_entity_poly.pdbx_seq_one_letter_code
_entity_poly.pdbx_strand_id
1 'polypeptide(L)' 'MAVEAYCMKCKEKKVMKDPVASTTKNGKPITKGTCPVCGSTICRIGKTK' A
#
# COMPACT_ATOMS: atom_id res chain seq x y z
N MET A 1 8.15 -5.13 -9.64
CA MET A 1 6.88 -4.39 -9.41
C MET A 1 6.78 -4.05 -7.93
N ALA A 2 7.36 -2.93 -7.54
CA ALA A 2 7.36 -2.45 -6.17
C ALA A 2 6.24 -1.43 -6.03
N VAL A 3 5.22 -1.71 -5.22
CA VAL A 3 4.16 -0.72 -5.00
C VAL A 3 4.64 0.21 -3.89
N GLU A 4 4.91 1.46 -4.25
CA GLU A 4 5.34 2.46 -3.28
C GLU A 4 4.12 3.00 -2.55
N ALA A 5 4.10 2.91 -1.23
CA ALA A 5 3.06 3.48 -0.40
C ALA A 5 3.67 4.44 0.61
N TYR A 6 2.93 5.51 0.93
CA TYR A 6 3.38 6.46 1.93
C TYR A 6 3.12 5.89 3.31
N CYS A 7 4.19 5.69 4.09
CA CYS A 7 4.06 5.23 5.46
C CYS A 7 3.93 6.46 6.37
N MET A 8 2.77 6.67 7.00
CA MET A 8 2.57 7.82 7.89
C MET A 8 3.47 7.80 9.13
N LYS A 9 3.94 6.62 9.57
CA LYS A 9 4.91 6.51 10.68
C LYS A 9 6.32 6.91 10.25
N CYS A 10 6.77 6.49 9.07
CA CYS A 10 8.08 6.88 8.55
C CYS A 10 8.05 8.27 7.89
N LYS A 11 6.87 8.82 7.59
CA LYS A 11 6.65 10.04 6.80
C LYS A 11 7.35 10.04 5.43
N GLU A 12 7.58 8.85 4.89
CA GLU A 12 8.34 8.61 3.66
C GLU A 12 7.55 7.69 2.74
N LYS A 13 7.78 7.82 1.42
CA LYS A 13 7.32 6.85 0.44
C LYS A 13 8.24 5.64 0.51
N LYS A 14 7.68 4.47 0.81
CA LYS A 14 8.43 3.22 0.88
C LYS A 14 7.73 2.15 0.06
N VAL A 15 8.54 1.25 -0.48
CA VAL A 15 8.04 0.05 -1.14
C VAL A 15 7.38 -0.84 -0.09
N MET A 16 6.10 -1.17 -0.28
CA MET A 16 5.47 -2.21 0.56
C MET A 16 6.08 -3.56 0.25
N LYS A 17 6.35 -4.33 1.30
CA LYS A 17 6.51 -5.78 1.23
C LYS A 17 5.14 -6.44 1.08
N ASP A 18 5.08 -7.47 0.26
CA ASP A 18 3.87 -8.26 0.00
C ASP A 18 2.68 -7.39 -0.45
N PRO A 19 2.80 -6.68 -1.60
CA PRO A 19 1.69 -5.89 -2.13
C PRO A 19 0.55 -6.81 -2.60
N VAL A 20 -0.51 -6.89 -1.80
CA VAL A 20 -1.76 -7.56 -2.10
C VAL A 20 -2.72 -6.57 -2.74
N ALA A 21 -2.93 -6.71 -4.04
CA ALA A 21 -4.03 -6.03 -4.72
C ALA A 21 -5.36 -6.69 -4.30
N SER A 22 -6.27 -5.89 -3.78
CA SER A 22 -7.64 -6.27 -3.46
C SER A 22 -8.61 -5.24 -4.01
N THR A 23 -9.85 -5.63 -4.23
CA THR A 23 -10.91 -4.73 -4.65
C THR A 23 -11.79 -4.43 -3.44
N THR A 24 -11.93 -3.16 -3.10
CA THR A 24 -12.86 -2.75 -2.04
C THR A 24 -14.29 -3.03 -2.49
N LYS A 25 -15.21 -3.24 -1.54
CA LYS A 25 -16.64 -3.52 -1.79
C LYS A 25 -17.34 -2.48 -2.70
N ASN A 26 -16.75 -1.30 -2.86
CA ASN A 26 -17.20 -0.20 -3.73
C ASN A 26 -16.54 -0.20 -5.13
N GLY A 27 -15.94 -1.32 -5.56
CA GLY A 27 -15.33 -1.50 -6.88
C GLY A 27 -14.00 -0.77 -7.09
N LYS A 28 -13.41 -0.18 -6.04
CA LYS A 28 -12.14 0.54 -6.13
C LYS A 28 -10.96 -0.42 -5.89
N PRO A 29 -9.90 -0.36 -6.69
CA PRO A 29 -8.69 -1.12 -6.42
C PRO A 29 -7.98 -0.52 -5.21
N ILE A 30 -7.57 -1.40 -4.30
CA ILE A 30 -6.75 -1.08 -3.15
C ILE A 30 -5.56 -2.02 -3.13
N THR A 31 -4.36 -1.47 -3.02
CA THR A 31 -3.17 -2.29 -2.78
C THR A 31 -2.81 -2.20 -1.32
N LYS A 32 -2.85 -3.31 -0.62
CA LYS A 32 -2.43 -3.44 0.76
C LYS A 32 -1.03 -4.03 0.79
N GLY A 33 -0.23 -3.67 1.76
CA GLY A 33 1.06 -4.32 1.98
C GLY A 33 1.61 -3.95 3.34
N THR A 34 2.83 -4.40 3.60
CA THR A 34 3.48 -4.23 4.91
C THR A 34 4.68 -3.32 4.75
N CYS A 35 4.82 -2.32 5.63
CA CYS A 35 6.01 -1.47 5.64
C CYS A 35 7.22 -2.28 6.13
N PRO A 36 8.30 -2.42 5.33
CA PRO A 36 9.48 -3.18 5.74
C PRO A 36 10.29 -2.53 6.87
N VAL A 37 10.00 -1.26 7.20
CA VAL A 37 10.76 -0.49 8.19
C VAL A 37 10.09 -0.48 9.56
N CYS A 38 8.78 -0.24 9.60
CA CYS A 38 8.04 -0.16 10.88
C CYS A 38 7.06 -1.31 11.08
N GLY A 39 7.03 -2.31 10.19
CA GLY A 39 6.12 -3.46 10.25
C GLY A 39 4.64 -3.12 10.15
N SER A 40 4.30 -1.84 9.90
CA SER A 40 2.92 -1.39 9.90
C SER A 40 2.26 -1.68 8.56
N THR A 41 1.00 -2.10 8.58
CA THR A 41 0.21 -2.28 7.36
C THR A 41 0.03 -0.94 6.65
N ILE A 42 0.56 -0.83 5.44
CA ILE A 42 0.40 0.34 4.58
C ILE A 42 -0.52 -0.02 3.43
N CYS A 43 -1.50 0.84 3.16
CA CYS A 43 -2.45 0.63 2.09
C CYS A 43 -2.38 1.82 1.14
N ARG A 44 -2.21 1.55 -0.16
CA ARG A 44 -2.35 2.53 -1.22
C ARG A 44 -3.68 2.31 -1.91
N ILE A 45 -4.62 3.23 -1.67
CA ILE A 45 -5.83 3.35 -2.46
C ILE A 45 -5.45 4.17 -3.69
N GLY A 46 -5.22 3.49 -4.81
CA GLY A 46 -4.90 4.13 -6.08
C GLY A 46 -6.05 3.91 -7.05
N LYS A 47 -6.58 4.98 -7.64
CA LYS A 47 -7.33 4.85 -8.90
C LYS A 47 -6.34 4.28 -9.91
N THR A 48 -6.48 3.01 -10.29
CA THR A 48 -6.00 2.60 -11.61
C THR A 48 -6.74 3.45 -12.62
N LYS A 49 -6.02 4.36 -13.26
CA LYS A 49 -6.18 4.58 -14.69
C LYS A 49 -4.88 4.14 -15.32
#